data_AF-B5H5H9-F1
#
_entry.id   AF-B5H5H9-F1
#
_cell.length_a   1.000
_cell.length_b   1.000
_cell.length_c   1.000
_cell.angle_alpha   90.00
_cell.angle_beta   90.00
_cell.angle_gamma   90.00
#
_symmetry.space_group_name_H-M   'P 1'
#
loop_
_entity.id
_entity.type
_entity.pdbx_description
1 polymer ?
#
loop_
_entity_poly.entity_id
_entity_poly.type
_entity_poly.pdbx_seq_one_letter_code
_entity_poly.pdbx_strand_id
1 'polypeptide(L)'
;MLRWTVAVLVFAAAGTGTAYGIVSQERTDVPGLSTLGDGRWDYPKLTKPTLPPGAPLPFVQENPGEVHYADLEQLLLPAPAGAEADPTLRGERGRVPVERYLKEYAQDGREDLREHLTEGGLRHIAARGWSMPDGTSVRIFLLRFHTSALAGNYFRAQLGGAPDTMVRLVDVEEMSSYDQGYGNDAKVASTERYVYDEATPRGPVQVRHADMTAGDIVALVAVSRKGTAPVVPFHQTVILQNQLLG
;
A
#
# COMPACT_ATOMS: atom_id res chain seq x y z
N MET A 1 43.39 3.85 -53.46
CA MET A 1 43.38 3.32 -52.07
C MET A 1 42.74 4.29 -51.08
N LEU A 2 43.25 5.52 -50.91
CA LEU A 2 42.77 6.47 -49.88
C LEU A 2 41.25 6.73 -49.87
N ARG A 3 40.62 6.85 -51.05
CA ARG A 3 39.17 7.08 -51.17
C ARG A 3 38.32 5.95 -50.61
N TRP A 4 38.78 4.70 -50.74
CA TRP A 4 38.07 3.53 -50.22
C TRP A 4 38.23 3.40 -48.71
N THR A 5 39.42 3.72 -48.18
CA THR A 5 39.66 3.76 -46.74
C THR A 5 38.78 4.81 -46.04
N VAL A 6 38.64 6.00 -46.64
CA VAL A 6 37.76 7.05 -46.11
C VAL A 6 36.30 6.60 -46.12
N ALA A 7 35.83 5.98 -47.20
CA ALA A 7 34.47 5.46 -47.26
C ALA A 7 34.19 4.44 -46.15
N VAL A 8 35.09 3.47 -45.95
CA VAL A 8 34.96 2.46 -44.88
C VAL A 8 34.91 3.11 -43.50
N LEU A 9 35.77 4.10 -43.23
CA LEU A 9 35.77 4.79 -41.95
C LEU A 9 34.48 5.56 -41.69
N VAL A 10 33.92 6.22 -42.70
CA VAL A 10 32.65 6.95 -42.58
C VAL A 10 31.50 5.97 -42.29
N PHE A 11 31.41 4.86 -43.01
CA PHE A 11 30.37 3.87 -42.77
C PHE A 11 30.53 3.18 -41.42
N ALA A 12 31.76 2.86 -40.99
CA ALA A 12 32.01 2.30 -39.67
C ALA A 12 31.62 3.28 -38.56
N ALA A 13 32.03 4.55 -38.65
CA ALA A 13 31.70 5.56 -37.64
C ALA A 13 30.19 5.84 -37.58
N ALA A 14 29.53 5.99 -38.73
CA ALA A 14 28.08 6.22 -38.79
C ALA A 14 27.28 5.00 -38.29
N GLY A 15 27.69 3.79 -38.68
CA GLY A 15 27.07 2.54 -38.25
C GLY A 15 27.20 2.32 -36.75
N THR A 16 28.41 2.43 -36.20
CA THR A 16 28.66 2.27 -34.76
C THR A 16 28.01 3.38 -33.95
N GLY A 17 28.04 4.64 -34.42
CA GLY A 17 27.39 5.75 -33.73
C GLY A 17 25.86 5.59 -33.66
N THR A 18 25.23 5.14 -34.76
CA THR A 18 23.79 4.89 -34.80
C THR A 18 23.42 3.70 -33.91
N ALA A 19 24.18 2.59 -33.98
CA ALA A 19 23.95 1.43 -33.14
C ALA A 19 24.13 1.75 -31.65
N TYR A 20 25.17 2.51 -31.29
CA TYR A 20 25.39 2.96 -29.93
C TYR A 20 24.27 3.89 -29.45
N GLY A 21 23.84 4.84 -30.29
CA GLY A 21 22.72 5.73 -29.98
C GLY A 21 21.42 4.98 -29.66
N ILE A 22 21.11 3.92 -30.41
CA ILE A 22 19.91 3.10 -30.17
C ILE A 22 20.08 2.18 -28.96
N VAL A 23 21.22 1.50 -28.81
CA VAL A 23 21.44 0.50 -27.73
C VAL A 23 21.65 1.18 -26.37
N SER A 24 22.12 2.43 -26.35
CA SER A 24 22.31 3.19 -25.11
C SER A 24 21.03 3.82 -24.57
N GLN A 25 19.96 3.91 -25.37
CA GLN A 25 18.68 4.43 -24.92
C GLN A 25 17.93 3.39 -24.09
N GLU A 26 17.27 3.85 -23.03
CA GLU A 26 16.27 3.03 -22.36
C GLU A 26 15.10 2.80 -23.31
N ARG A 27 14.48 1.62 -23.24
CA ARG A 27 13.38 1.21 -24.13
C ARG A 27 12.25 2.26 -24.18
N THR A 28 12.04 2.99 -23.08
CA THR A 28 11.03 4.04 -22.92
C THR A 28 11.31 5.30 -23.72
N ASP A 29 12.57 5.55 -24.06
CA ASP A 29 13.03 6.81 -24.69
C ASP A 29 13.18 6.68 -26.21
N VAL A 30 12.93 5.49 -26.75
CA VAL A 30 12.95 5.23 -28.19
C VAL A 30 11.60 5.68 -28.80
N PRO A 31 11.60 6.64 -29.75
CA PRO A 31 10.39 7.09 -30.41
C PRO A 31 9.64 5.92 -31.08
N GLY A 32 8.35 5.76 -30.76
CA GLY A 32 7.52 4.66 -31.25
C GLY A 32 7.61 3.34 -30.45
N LEU A 33 8.49 3.28 -29.44
CA LEU A 33 8.64 2.17 -28.50
C LEU A 33 8.37 2.57 -27.04
N SER A 34 8.12 3.86 -26.77
CA SER A 34 7.69 4.33 -25.46
C SER A 34 6.39 3.63 -25.06
N THR A 35 6.46 2.73 -24.09
CA THR A 35 5.25 2.18 -23.47
C THR A 35 4.60 3.29 -22.66
N LEU A 36 3.33 3.59 -22.94
CA LEU A 36 2.52 4.40 -22.03
C LEU A 36 2.65 3.81 -20.62
N GLY A 37 2.82 4.68 -19.63
CA GLY A 37 2.86 4.24 -18.23
C GLY A 37 1.61 3.42 -17.94
N ASP A 38 1.78 2.28 -17.28
CA ASP A 38 0.68 1.37 -16.95
C ASP A 38 -0.16 1.83 -15.75
N GLY A 39 0.02 3.09 -15.33
CA GLY A 39 -0.68 3.72 -14.24
C GLY A 39 -0.06 3.46 -12.87
N ARG A 40 1.04 2.71 -12.75
CA ARG A 40 1.74 2.55 -11.48
C ARG A 40 2.39 3.85 -10.99
N TRP A 41 2.42 4.02 -9.67
CA TRP A 41 3.21 5.07 -9.05
C TRP A 41 4.64 4.61 -8.80
N ASP A 42 5.56 5.57 -8.80
CA ASP A 42 6.97 5.35 -8.53
C ASP A 42 7.24 5.39 -7.03
N TYR A 43 7.27 4.22 -6.40
CA TYR A 43 7.62 4.08 -4.99
C TYR A 43 9.13 3.97 -4.81
N PRO A 44 9.72 4.57 -3.77
CA PRO A 44 11.12 4.33 -3.47
C PRO A 44 11.35 2.86 -3.15
N LYS A 45 12.59 2.40 -3.37
CA LYS A 45 12.98 1.01 -3.08
C LYS A 45 12.67 0.65 -1.62
N LEU A 46 11.85 -0.38 -1.44
CA LEU A 46 11.51 -0.87 -0.11
C LEU A 46 12.67 -1.66 0.50
N THR A 47 12.88 -1.44 1.80
CA THR A 47 13.89 -2.15 2.60
C THR A 47 13.23 -2.66 3.86
N LYS A 48 13.53 -3.90 4.26
CA LYS A 48 13.04 -4.42 5.55
C LYS A 48 13.65 -3.57 6.69
N PRO A 49 12.87 -3.24 7.73
CA PRO A 49 13.34 -2.46 8.86
C PRO A 49 14.46 -3.18 9.61
N THR A 50 15.34 -2.40 10.23
CA THR A 50 16.35 -2.95 11.14
C THR A 50 15.68 -3.30 12.46
N LEU A 51 15.82 -4.55 12.90
CA LEU A 51 15.22 -5.00 14.15
C LEU A 51 16.07 -4.57 15.36
N PRO A 52 15.45 -4.40 16.54
CA PRO A 52 16.20 -4.29 17.80
C PRO A 52 17.18 -5.46 17.97
N PRO A 53 18.36 -5.24 18.58
CA PRO A 53 19.32 -6.31 18.81
C PRO A 53 18.70 -7.52 19.53
N GLY A 54 18.87 -8.71 18.97
CA GLY A 54 18.35 -9.97 19.52
C GLY A 54 16.86 -10.23 19.25
N ALA A 55 16.13 -9.30 18.61
CA ALA A 55 14.74 -9.53 18.24
C ALA A 55 14.62 -10.44 17.01
N PRO A 56 13.78 -11.49 17.05
CA PRO A 56 13.53 -12.34 15.90
C PRO A 56 12.59 -11.66 14.89
N LEU A 57 12.54 -12.20 13.67
CA LEU A 57 11.52 -11.86 12.68
C LEU A 57 10.12 -12.36 13.13
N PRO A 58 9.00 -11.82 12.63
CA PRO A 58 7.65 -12.25 13.02
C PRO A 58 7.41 -13.75 12.75
N PHE A 59 7.68 -14.25 11.55
CA PHE A 59 7.25 -15.59 11.14
C PHE A 59 8.36 -16.67 11.18
N VAL A 60 9.24 -16.59 12.17
CA VAL A 60 10.29 -17.61 12.40
C VAL A 60 9.98 -18.42 13.66
N GLN A 61 10.56 -19.62 13.79
CA GLN A 61 10.27 -20.53 14.89
C GLN A 61 10.61 -19.93 16.26
N GLU A 62 11.62 -19.06 16.32
CA GLU A 62 12.05 -18.35 17.53
C GLU A 62 11.04 -17.27 17.97
N ASN A 63 10.03 -16.98 17.16
CA ASN A 63 8.96 -16.03 17.44
C ASN A 63 7.57 -16.67 17.30
N PRO A 64 7.19 -17.59 18.21
CA PRO A 64 5.91 -18.27 18.15
C PRO A 64 4.71 -17.32 18.33
N GLY A 65 4.94 -16.09 18.82
CA GLY A 65 3.91 -15.06 18.97
C GLY A 65 3.68 -14.22 17.71
N GLU A 66 4.47 -14.43 16.66
CA GLU A 66 4.40 -13.69 15.39
C GLU A 66 4.51 -12.16 15.56
N VAL A 67 5.28 -11.74 16.56
CA VAL A 67 5.36 -10.32 16.95
C VAL A 67 6.28 -9.55 16.00
N HIS A 68 5.79 -8.42 15.50
CA HIS A 68 6.60 -7.46 14.77
C HIS A 68 7.40 -6.58 15.73
N TYR A 69 8.68 -6.91 15.92
CA TYR A 69 9.58 -6.11 16.75
C TYR A 69 10.11 -4.82 16.08
N ALA A 70 9.89 -4.66 14.77
CA ALA A 70 10.21 -3.43 14.08
C ALA A 70 9.39 -2.24 14.59
N ASP A 71 9.93 -1.03 14.46
CA ASP A 71 9.15 0.18 14.64
C ASP A 71 8.01 0.21 13.61
N LEU A 72 6.79 0.48 14.08
CA LEU A 72 5.59 0.49 13.26
C LEU A 72 5.67 1.55 12.15
N GLU A 73 6.35 2.67 12.39
CA GLU A 73 6.57 3.70 11.36
C GLU A 73 7.43 3.22 10.18
N GLN A 74 8.33 2.26 10.43
CA GLN A 74 9.20 1.68 9.40
C GLN A 74 8.49 0.58 8.59
N LEU A 75 7.33 0.11 9.06
CA LEU A 75 6.47 -0.84 8.36
C LEU A 75 5.40 -0.14 7.50
N LEU A 76 5.28 1.19 7.58
CA LEU A 76 4.40 1.97 6.70
C LEU A 76 5.06 2.18 5.34
N LEU A 77 4.32 1.92 4.28
CA LEU A 77 4.73 2.19 2.91
C LEU A 77 5.12 3.67 2.74
N PRO A 78 6.30 4.01 2.21
CA PRO A 78 6.66 5.40 1.90
C PRO A 78 5.76 5.96 0.79
N ALA A 79 5.57 7.28 0.80
CA ALA A 79 4.82 7.94 -0.27
C ALA A 79 5.60 7.83 -1.61
N PRO A 80 4.90 7.68 -2.74
CA PRO A 80 5.55 7.64 -4.05
C PRO A 80 6.08 9.02 -4.48
N ALA A 81 6.90 9.04 -5.53
CA ALA A 81 7.43 10.26 -6.11
C ALA A 81 6.31 11.21 -6.54
N GLY A 82 6.47 12.50 -6.25
CA GLY A 82 5.50 13.55 -6.58
C GLY A 82 4.28 13.62 -5.65
N ALA A 83 4.22 12.78 -4.61
CA ALA A 83 3.16 12.84 -3.61
C ALA A 83 3.41 13.94 -2.58
N GLU A 84 2.33 14.58 -2.13
CA GLU A 84 2.33 15.49 -1.00
C GLU A 84 1.92 14.73 0.27
N ALA A 85 2.81 14.63 1.25
CA ALA A 85 2.54 13.91 2.49
C ALA A 85 1.42 14.59 3.30
N ASP A 86 0.56 13.81 3.95
CA ASP A 86 -0.41 14.31 4.92
C ASP A 86 0.23 14.43 6.31
N PRO A 87 0.57 15.64 6.78
CA PRO A 87 1.23 15.82 8.06
C PRO A 87 0.33 15.45 9.25
N THR A 88 -1.00 15.42 9.06
CA THR A 88 -1.95 15.12 10.13
C THR A 88 -1.92 13.64 10.55
N LEU A 89 -1.38 12.77 9.69
CA LEU A 89 -1.30 11.33 9.93
C LEU A 89 -0.01 10.86 10.57
N ARG A 90 1.01 11.72 10.68
CA ARG A 90 2.27 11.37 11.36
C ARG A 90 2.09 11.16 12.88
N GLY A 91 1.10 11.81 13.48
CA GLY A 91 0.84 11.75 14.92
C GLY A 91 1.97 12.34 15.77
N GLU A 92 1.81 12.32 17.10
CA GLU A 92 2.88 12.73 18.02
C GLU A 92 3.82 11.54 18.27
N ARG A 93 5.12 11.71 18.01
CA ARG A 93 6.13 10.63 18.14
C ARG A 93 5.73 9.33 17.40
N GLY A 94 5.08 9.45 16.24
CA GLY A 94 4.65 8.28 15.45
C GLY A 94 3.40 7.58 15.95
N ARG A 95 2.71 8.16 16.94
CA ARG A 95 1.50 7.60 17.54
C ARG A 95 0.29 8.38 17.08
N VAL A 96 -0.62 7.67 16.44
CA VAL A 96 -1.91 8.16 16.02
C VAL A 96 -2.93 7.79 17.10
N PRO A 97 -3.77 8.72 17.58
CA PRO A 97 -4.82 8.41 18.54
C PRO A 97 -5.93 7.56 17.89
N VAL A 98 -6.61 6.74 18.69
CA VAL A 98 -7.72 5.89 18.25
C VAL A 98 -8.80 6.72 17.53
N GLU A 99 -9.10 7.89 18.06
CA GLU A 99 -10.10 8.83 17.55
C GLU A 99 -9.75 9.34 16.16
N ARG A 100 -8.46 9.40 15.79
CA ARG A 100 -8.08 9.73 14.40
C ARG A 100 -8.32 8.55 13.48
N TYR A 101 -8.05 7.31 13.91
CA TYR A 101 -8.35 6.11 13.12
C TYR A 101 -9.87 5.94 12.93
N LEU A 102 -10.67 6.11 13.99
CA LEU A 102 -12.13 6.00 13.92
C LEU A 102 -12.76 7.00 12.93
N LYS A 103 -12.09 8.12 12.62
CA LYS A 103 -12.57 9.08 11.59
C LYS A 103 -12.55 8.52 10.17
N GLU A 104 -11.82 7.43 9.92
CA GLU A 104 -11.87 6.74 8.62
C GLU A 104 -13.17 5.96 8.43
N TYR A 105 -13.98 5.77 9.47
CA TYR A 105 -15.23 5.03 9.41
C TYR A 105 -16.45 5.94 9.46
N ALA A 106 -17.57 5.48 8.89
CA ALA A 106 -18.87 6.12 9.00
C ALA A 106 -19.31 6.22 10.47
N GLN A 107 -20.04 7.29 10.81
CA GLN A 107 -20.31 7.66 12.22
C GLN A 107 -21.06 6.56 12.99
N ASP A 108 -21.95 5.84 12.32
CA ASP A 108 -22.77 4.75 12.84
C ASP A 108 -21.96 3.55 13.32
N GLY A 109 -20.78 3.28 12.73
CA GLY A 109 -19.92 2.16 13.13
C GLY A 109 -18.78 2.50 14.10
N ARG A 110 -18.59 3.78 14.47
CA ARG A 110 -17.41 4.20 15.26
C ARG A 110 -17.43 3.73 16.71
N GLU A 111 -18.61 3.65 17.33
CA GLU A 111 -18.73 3.25 18.73
C GLU A 111 -18.33 1.79 18.92
N ASP A 112 -18.88 0.90 18.09
CA ASP A 112 -18.58 -0.53 18.11
C ASP A 112 -17.07 -0.79 17.88
N LEU A 113 -16.47 -0.13 16.89
CA LEU A 113 -15.02 -0.21 16.66
C LEU A 113 -14.22 0.30 17.86
N ARG A 114 -14.67 1.37 18.53
CA ARG A 114 -13.97 1.90 19.71
C ARG A 114 -13.97 0.88 20.85
N GLU A 115 -15.11 0.25 21.13
CA GLU A 115 -15.24 -0.79 22.15
C GLU A 115 -14.26 -1.93 21.86
N HIS A 116 -14.29 -2.47 20.64
CA HIS A 116 -13.40 -3.54 20.23
C HIS A 116 -11.91 -3.17 20.30
N LEU A 117 -11.53 -1.95 19.95
CA LEU A 117 -10.13 -1.50 20.07
C LEU A 117 -9.69 -1.34 21.53
N THR A 118 -10.60 -0.87 22.39
CA THR A 118 -10.34 -0.66 23.82
C THR A 118 -10.16 -1.99 24.56
N GLU A 119 -11.02 -2.96 24.27
CA GLU A 119 -11.02 -4.29 24.91
C GLU A 119 -10.06 -5.26 24.22
N GLY A 120 -9.82 -5.08 22.92
CA GLY A 120 -9.05 -5.98 22.06
C GLY A 120 -7.54 -5.92 22.26
N GLY A 121 -7.04 -5.12 23.20
CA GLY A 121 -5.61 -5.08 23.52
C GLY A 121 -4.76 -4.34 22.48
N LEU A 122 -5.32 -3.31 21.83
CA LEU A 122 -4.57 -2.36 21.02
C LEU A 122 -3.40 -1.74 21.83
N ARG A 123 -2.25 -1.53 21.18
CA ARG A 123 -1.03 -0.99 21.80
C ARG A 123 -0.51 0.28 21.13
N HIS A 124 -0.61 0.34 19.81
CA HIS A 124 -0.03 1.43 19.03
C HIS A 124 -0.71 1.49 17.66
N ILE A 125 -1.14 2.68 17.26
CA ILE A 125 -1.48 2.98 15.87
C ILE A 125 -0.41 3.88 15.26
N ALA A 126 0.11 3.50 14.09
CA ALA A 126 0.88 4.39 13.23
C ALA A 126 0.12 4.59 11.93
N ALA A 127 0.24 5.76 11.31
CA ALA A 127 -0.37 6.00 10.02
C ALA A 127 0.55 6.81 9.10
N ARG A 128 0.30 6.67 7.81
CA ARG A 128 0.86 7.55 6.79
C ARG A 128 -0.18 7.78 5.72
N GLY A 129 -0.26 8.99 5.21
CA GLY A 129 -1.05 9.28 4.03
C GLY A 129 -0.38 10.33 3.17
N TRP A 130 -0.90 10.45 1.96
CA TRP A 130 -0.44 11.41 0.97
C TRP A 130 -1.55 11.71 -0.03
N SER A 131 -1.37 12.80 -0.76
CA SER A 131 -2.18 13.17 -1.91
C SER A 131 -1.32 13.20 -3.16
N MET A 132 -1.88 12.72 -4.27
CA MET A 132 -1.26 12.78 -5.59
C MET A 132 -1.76 14.01 -6.36
N PRO A 133 -1.00 14.51 -7.35
CA PRO A 133 -1.41 15.66 -8.15
C PRO A 133 -2.74 15.49 -8.91
N ASP A 134 -3.18 14.25 -9.13
CA ASP A 134 -4.45 13.92 -9.77
C ASP A 134 -5.67 13.99 -8.81
N GLY A 135 -5.44 14.37 -7.56
CA GLY A 135 -6.43 14.47 -6.48
C GLY A 135 -6.73 13.13 -5.79
N THR A 136 -5.98 12.06 -6.08
CA THR A 136 -6.06 10.82 -5.30
C THR A 136 -5.47 11.04 -3.92
N SER A 137 -6.22 10.68 -2.87
CA SER A 137 -5.75 10.65 -1.48
C SER A 137 -5.57 9.20 -1.04
N VAL A 138 -4.47 8.93 -0.34
CA VAL A 138 -4.14 7.60 0.22
C VAL A 138 -3.90 7.72 1.71
N ARG A 139 -4.41 6.77 2.47
CA ARG A 139 -4.20 6.66 3.91
C ARG A 139 -3.96 5.21 4.28
N ILE A 140 -2.93 4.98 5.08
CA ILE A 140 -2.54 3.68 5.59
C ILE A 140 -2.49 3.78 7.10
N PHE A 141 -3.17 2.87 7.79
CA PHE A 141 -3.11 2.72 9.24
C PHE A 141 -2.58 1.33 9.56
N LEU A 142 -1.63 1.25 10.48
CA LEU A 142 -1.18 0.01 11.10
C LEU A 142 -1.59 0.04 12.58
N LEU A 143 -2.28 -1.00 13.01
CA LEU A 143 -2.74 -1.20 14.37
C LEU A 143 -1.97 -2.39 14.94
N ARG A 144 -1.12 -2.14 15.94
CA ARG A 144 -0.42 -3.19 16.68
C ARG A 144 -1.23 -3.59 17.91
N PHE A 145 -1.47 -4.89 18.03
CA PHE A 145 -2.11 -5.53 19.17
C PHE A 145 -1.09 -6.19 20.08
N HIS A 146 -1.53 -6.64 21.26
CA HIS A 146 -0.62 -7.29 22.19
C HIS A 146 -0.15 -8.68 21.72
N THR A 147 -0.97 -9.37 20.93
CA THR A 147 -0.69 -10.71 20.39
C THR A 147 -1.30 -10.87 19.01
N SER A 148 -0.80 -11.82 18.23
CA SER A 148 -1.38 -12.20 16.93
C SER A 148 -2.80 -12.72 17.04
N ALA A 149 -3.14 -13.42 18.14
CA ALA A 149 -4.50 -13.89 18.40
C ALA A 149 -5.50 -12.72 18.54
N LEU A 150 -5.11 -11.65 19.23
CA LEU A 150 -5.96 -10.46 19.39
C LEU A 150 -6.11 -9.69 18.07
N ALA A 151 -5.02 -9.51 17.32
CA ALA A 151 -5.06 -8.92 15.98
C ALA A 151 -5.98 -9.72 15.05
N GLY A 152 -5.82 -11.04 15.01
CA GLY A 152 -6.65 -11.93 14.19
C GLY A 152 -8.12 -11.93 14.60
N ASN A 153 -8.43 -11.85 15.89
CA ASN A 153 -9.79 -11.73 16.38
C ASN A 153 -10.43 -10.41 15.94
N TYR A 154 -9.75 -9.27 16.13
CA TYR A 154 -10.23 -7.97 15.66
C TYR A 154 -10.45 -7.97 14.14
N PHE A 155 -9.47 -8.45 13.39
CA PHE A 155 -9.54 -8.52 11.93
C PHE A 155 -10.75 -9.32 11.44
N ARG A 156 -10.97 -10.52 11.97
CA ARG A 156 -12.12 -11.35 11.57
C ARG A 156 -13.44 -10.80 12.09
N ALA A 157 -13.47 -10.28 13.31
CA ALA A 157 -14.72 -9.83 13.91
C ALA A 157 -15.21 -8.49 13.35
N GLN A 158 -14.36 -7.66 12.73
CA GLN A 158 -14.73 -6.26 12.40
C GLN A 158 -14.42 -5.84 10.96
N LEU A 159 -13.46 -6.51 10.30
CA LEU A 159 -12.96 -6.07 8.99
C LEU A 159 -13.16 -7.13 7.91
N GLY A 160 -12.99 -8.41 8.25
CA GLY A 160 -12.76 -9.46 7.25
C GLY A 160 -13.57 -10.75 7.39
N GLY A 161 -14.34 -10.95 8.46
CA GLY A 161 -14.98 -12.25 8.72
C GLY A 161 -16.29 -12.46 7.97
N ALA A 162 -17.29 -11.61 8.23
CA ALA A 162 -18.64 -11.80 7.72
C ALA A 162 -19.28 -10.48 7.24
N PRO A 163 -20.15 -10.48 6.20
CA PRO A 163 -20.73 -9.25 5.63
C PRO A 163 -21.49 -8.37 6.64
N ASP A 164 -22.05 -8.97 7.69
CA ASP A 164 -22.76 -8.32 8.79
C ASP A 164 -21.83 -7.66 9.82
N THR A 165 -20.55 -8.01 9.80
CA THR A 165 -19.53 -7.46 10.70
C THR A 165 -18.68 -6.35 10.09
N MET A 166 -18.81 -6.12 8.78
CA MET A 166 -18.04 -5.09 8.09
C MET A 166 -18.51 -3.71 8.54
N VAL A 167 -17.55 -2.81 8.78
CA VAL A 167 -17.83 -1.41 9.06
C VAL A 167 -17.51 -0.55 7.86
N ARG A 168 -18.46 0.28 7.47
CA ARG A 168 -18.35 1.16 6.31
C ARG A 168 -17.35 2.28 6.56
N LEU A 169 -16.47 2.54 5.58
CA LEU A 169 -15.58 3.70 5.61
C LEU A 169 -16.35 5.01 5.43
N VAL A 170 -15.73 6.11 5.84
CA VAL A 170 -16.21 7.46 5.55
C VAL A 170 -16.30 7.67 4.04
N ASP A 171 -17.29 8.46 3.61
CA ASP A 171 -17.60 8.77 2.20
C ASP A 171 -18.06 7.58 1.33
N VAL A 172 -18.19 6.39 1.90
CA VAL A 172 -18.80 5.23 1.26
C VAL A 172 -20.30 5.21 1.56
N GLU A 173 -21.15 5.16 0.53
CA GLU A 173 -22.62 5.16 0.71
C GLU A 173 -23.15 3.78 1.13
N GLU A 174 -22.74 2.73 0.42
CA GLU A 174 -23.18 1.34 0.61
C GLU A 174 -22.01 0.43 0.99
N MET A 175 -22.29 -0.69 1.67
CA MET A 175 -21.23 -1.63 2.05
C MET A 175 -20.40 -2.04 0.83
N SER A 176 -19.07 -1.94 0.95
CA SER A 176 -18.19 -2.25 -0.17
C SER A 176 -18.19 -3.75 -0.47
N SER A 177 -17.91 -4.08 -1.73
CA SER A 177 -17.89 -5.46 -2.21
C SER A 177 -16.46 -5.88 -2.54
N TYR A 178 -16.17 -7.17 -2.49
CA TYR A 178 -14.84 -7.67 -2.84
C TYR A 178 -14.45 -7.24 -4.26
N ASP A 179 -13.24 -6.71 -4.40
CA ASP A 179 -12.65 -6.35 -5.70
C ASP A 179 -12.31 -7.63 -6.48
N GLN A 180 -13.21 -8.01 -7.38
CA GLN A 180 -13.06 -9.20 -8.23
C GLN A 180 -11.88 -9.12 -9.19
N GLY A 181 -11.36 -7.91 -9.44
CA GLY A 181 -10.20 -7.68 -10.28
C GLY A 181 -8.87 -7.85 -9.54
N TYR A 182 -8.89 -8.00 -8.21
CA TYR A 182 -7.67 -8.18 -7.44
C TYR A 182 -7.13 -9.60 -7.58
N GLY A 183 -5.92 -9.72 -8.15
CA GLY A 183 -5.29 -11.00 -8.49
C GLY A 183 -4.97 -11.89 -7.29
N ASN A 184 -5.22 -13.19 -7.45
CA ASN A 184 -4.88 -14.23 -6.46
C ASN A 184 -3.37 -14.57 -6.42
N ASP A 185 -2.61 -14.14 -7.42
CA ASP A 185 -1.15 -14.26 -7.55
C ASP A 185 -0.38 -13.27 -6.67
N ALA A 186 -1.02 -12.18 -6.25
CA ALA A 186 -0.47 -11.18 -5.33
C ALA A 186 -0.43 -11.64 -3.86
N LYS A 187 -0.26 -12.94 -3.59
CA LYS A 187 -0.19 -13.49 -2.23
C LYS A 187 1.16 -13.21 -1.59
N VAL A 188 1.10 -12.71 -0.36
CA VAL A 188 2.27 -12.56 0.52
C VAL A 188 2.14 -13.61 1.62
N ALA A 189 3.22 -14.36 1.86
CA ALA A 189 3.21 -15.44 2.84
C ALA A 189 2.93 -14.90 4.25
N SER A 190 2.23 -15.69 5.06
CA SER A 190 1.89 -15.33 6.46
C SER A 190 1.03 -14.06 6.63
N THR A 191 0.33 -13.66 5.56
CA THR A 191 -0.63 -12.55 5.59
C THR A 191 -2.01 -13.02 5.16
N GLU A 192 -3.04 -12.42 5.73
CA GLU A 192 -4.43 -12.52 5.29
C GLU A 192 -4.90 -11.12 4.89
N ARG A 193 -5.67 -11.00 3.81
CA ARG A 193 -6.12 -9.70 3.29
C ARG A 193 -7.46 -9.79 2.61
N TYR A 194 -8.22 -8.71 2.68
CA TYR A 194 -9.45 -8.49 1.95
C TYR A 194 -9.36 -7.17 1.20
N VAL A 195 -9.77 -7.17 -0.06
CA VAL A 195 -9.66 -6.01 -0.96
C VAL A 195 -11.03 -5.70 -1.50
N TYR A 196 -11.42 -4.42 -1.42
CA TYR A 196 -12.77 -3.96 -1.67
C TYR A 196 -12.81 -2.82 -2.69
N ASP A 197 -13.83 -2.86 -3.53
CA ASP A 197 -14.30 -1.71 -4.33
C ASP A 197 -15.66 -1.27 -3.78
N GLU A 198 -15.86 0.04 -3.67
CA GLU A 198 -17.13 0.63 -3.27
C GLU A 198 -18.26 0.14 -4.19
N ALA A 199 -19.35 -0.35 -3.61
CA ALA A 199 -20.49 -0.81 -4.38
C ALA A 199 -21.26 0.36 -5.01
N THR A 200 -21.98 0.11 -6.10
CA THR A 200 -22.93 1.10 -6.64
C THR A 200 -24.26 1.03 -5.88
N PRO A 201 -24.97 2.16 -5.66
CA PRO A 201 -24.65 3.52 -6.10
C PRO A 201 -23.52 4.18 -5.29
N ARG A 202 -22.73 5.05 -5.95
CA ARG A 202 -21.58 5.74 -5.34
C ARG A 202 -21.85 7.24 -5.19
N GLY A 203 -21.24 7.83 -4.16
CA GLY A 203 -21.19 9.27 -3.97
C GLY A 203 -20.29 10.00 -4.98
N PRO A 204 -19.99 11.30 -4.76
CA PRO A 204 -19.09 12.07 -5.61
C PRO A 204 -17.61 11.66 -5.48
N VAL A 205 -17.27 10.87 -4.46
CA VAL A 205 -15.95 10.33 -4.18
C VAL A 205 -16.06 8.82 -4.26
N GLN A 206 -15.16 8.17 -4.98
CA GLN A 206 -15.00 6.73 -4.90
C GLN A 206 -13.93 6.39 -3.87
N VAL A 207 -14.21 5.41 -3.01
CA VAL A 207 -13.25 4.82 -2.08
C VAL A 207 -12.95 3.37 -2.47
N ARG A 208 -11.66 3.04 -2.54
CA ARG A 208 -11.17 1.65 -2.60
C ARG A 208 -10.41 1.39 -1.32
N HIS A 209 -10.58 0.21 -0.72
CA HIS A 209 -9.86 -0.10 0.51
C HIS A 209 -9.51 -1.56 0.64
N ALA A 210 -8.52 -1.83 1.48
CA ALA A 210 -8.14 -3.17 1.84
C ALA A 210 -7.79 -3.25 3.32
N ASP A 211 -8.19 -4.35 3.92
CA ASP A 211 -7.80 -4.73 5.27
C ASP A 211 -6.85 -5.91 5.19
N MET A 212 -5.80 -5.92 6.02
CA MET A 212 -4.85 -7.02 6.09
C MET A 212 -4.44 -7.31 7.53
N THR A 213 -4.04 -8.55 7.80
CA THR A 213 -3.48 -8.96 9.07
C THR A 213 -2.20 -9.78 8.85
N ALA A 214 -1.23 -9.56 9.72
CA ALA A 214 0.08 -10.19 9.71
C ALA A 214 0.60 -10.23 11.15
N GLY A 215 0.63 -11.41 11.77
CA GLY A 215 1.03 -11.55 13.16
C GLY A 215 0.20 -10.66 14.10
N ASP A 216 0.86 -9.81 14.88
CA ASP A 216 0.26 -8.84 15.82
C ASP A 216 -0.20 -7.51 15.18
N ILE A 217 -0.15 -7.37 13.84
CA ILE A 217 -0.53 -6.14 13.13
C ILE A 217 -1.77 -6.37 12.27
N VAL A 218 -2.72 -5.43 12.37
CA VAL A 218 -3.80 -5.22 11.40
C VAL A 218 -3.55 -3.93 10.65
N ALA A 219 -3.79 -3.90 9.34
CA ALA A 219 -3.66 -2.69 8.56
C ALA A 219 -4.91 -2.40 7.72
N LEU A 220 -5.20 -1.11 7.59
CA LEU A 220 -6.16 -0.53 6.65
C LEU A 220 -5.38 0.27 5.61
N VAL A 221 -5.66 0.02 4.34
CA VAL A 221 -5.22 0.85 3.21
C VAL A 221 -6.47 1.42 2.54
N ALA A 222 -6.62 2.74 2.51
CA ALA A 222 -7.74 3.42 1.85
C ALA A 222 -7.22 4.38 0.78
N VAL A 223 -7.83 4.33 -0.41
CA VAL A 223 -7.56 5.21 -1.54
C VAL A 223 -8.87 5.84 -1.99
N SER A 224 -8.95 7.16 -1.95
CA SER A 224 -10.16 7.91 -2.30
C SER A 224 -9.87 8.98 -3.35
N ARG A 225 -10.80 9.19 -4.28
CA ARG A 225 -10.72 10.27 -5.27
C ARG A 225 -12.09 10.76 -5.66
N LYS A 226 -12.24 12.07 -5.88
CA LYS A 226 -13.43 12.62 -6.52
C LYS A 226 -13.60 12.01 -7.92
N GLY A 227 -14.77 11.46 -8.20
CA GLY A 227 -14.98 10.63 -9.39
C GLY A 227 -14.42 9.22 -9.16
N THR A 228 -13.43 8.81 -9.96
CA THR A 228 -12.93 7.43 -9.94
C THR A 228 -11.56 7.31 -9.27
N ALA A 229 -11.47 6.46 -8.24
CA ALA A 229 -10.22 6.09 -7.60
C ALA A 229 -9.43 5.11 -8.49
N PRO A 230 -8.13 5.37 -8.75
CA PRO A 230 -7.37 4.62 -9.74
C PRO A 230 -7.04 3.21 -9.23
N VAL A 231 -7.45 2.19 -9.99
CA VAL A 231 -7.35 0.78 -9.57
C VAL A 231 -5.90 0.27 -9.51
N VAL A 232 -5.08 0.60 -10.51
CA VAL A 232 -3.68 0.11 -10.57
C VAL A 232 -2.84 0.66 -9.42
N PRO A 233 -2.79 1.97 -9.15
CA PRO A 233 -2.16 2.50 -7.93
C PRO A 233 -2.68 1.90 -6.64
N PHE A 234 -3.99 1.69 -6.53
CA PHE A 234 -4.58 1.09 -5.33
C PHE A 234 -4.07 -0.34 -5.13
N HIS A 235 -4.15 -1.21 -6.14
CA HIS A 235 -3.64 -2.58 -6.06
C HIS A 235 -2.15 -2.60 -5.76
N GLN A 236 -1.35 -1.75 -6.41
CA GLN A 236 0.08 -1.63 -6.13
C GLN A 236 0.36 -1.25 -4.67
N THR A 237 -0.39 -0.29 -4.12
CA THR A 237 -0.27 0.17 -2.73
C THR A 237 -0.56 -0.97 -1.76
N VAL A 238 -1.64 -1.73 -1.99
CA VAL A 238 -2.00 -2.89 -1.17
C VAL A 238 -0.91 -3.95 -1.20
N ILE A 239 -0.38 -4.28 -2.38
CA ILE A 239 0.68 -5.29 -2.54
C ILE A 239 1.94 -4.87 -1.78
N LEU A 240 2.40 -3.64 -2.01
CA LEU A 240 3.65 -3.15 -1.41
C LEU A 240 3.53 -3.00 0.11
N GLN A 241 2.39 -2.55 0.62
CA GLN A 241 2.14 -2.50 2.06
C GLN A 241 2.13 -3.91 2.66
N ASN A 242 1.48 -4.87 2.00
CA ASN A 242 1.42 -6.24 2.50
C ASN A 242 2.82 -6.91 2.52
N GLN A 243 3.67 -6.63 1.53
CA GLN A 243 5.07 -7.10 1.48
C GLN A 243 5.94 -6.56 2.62
N LEU A 244 5.62 -5.38 3.18
CA LEU A 244 6.34 -4.86 4.35
C LEU A 244 5.99 -5.63 5.64
N LEU A 245 4.82 -6.26 5.68
CA LEU A 245 4.32 -6.98 6.85
C LEU A 245 4.71 -8.47 6.86
N GLY A 246 5.13 -9.07 5.74
CA GLY A 246 5.57 -10.48 5.69
C GLY A 246 6.52 -10.78 4.54
#